data_AF-A0A1F3D777-F1
#
_entry.id   AF-A0A1F3D777-F1
#
_cell.length_a   1.000
_cell.length_b   1.000
_cell.length_c   1.000
_cell.angle_alpha   90.00
_cell.angle_beta   90.00
_cell.angle_gamma   90.00
#
_symmetry.space_group_name_H-M   'P 1'
#
loop_
_entity.id
_entity.type
_entity.pdbx_description
1 polymer ?
#
loop_
_entity_poly.entity_id
_entity_poly.type
_entity_poly.pdbx_seq_one_letter_code
_entity_poly.pdbx_strand_id
1 'polypeptide(L)'
;MTGNPGKDQIIVNKLTEIVRANLGDENFGTDELSKATDLSHRKIRQILKSAQGKTINQFIRETRLMRALEMLENEDITASEVAYKTGFSSPTYFNTCFHTFFGFPPGEVKKRRLNSTDNDSSQENQELFSTQEKATWKYIRPFKAKSVIYLSTFIIILIIASGAYLLFSKNFPPVKKKVISIAVLPFKNFGNTPEDQYFIDGIMEEILTNLGRISDLRVVSRTSVEQFRETILSASEIGKKLDVDYLMKQ
;
A
#
# COMPACT_ATOMS: atom_id res chain seq x y z
N MET A 1 -22.66 -22.43 8.13
CA MET A 1 -23.80 -21.94 8.95
C MET A 1 -24.31 -20.64 8.33
N THR A 2 -25.36 -20.73 7.53
CA THR A 2 -25.95 -19.62 6.76
C THR A 2 -26.99 -18.90 7.60
N GLY A 3 -26.64 -17.74 8.16
CA GLY A 3 -27.63 -16.83 8.74
C GLY A 3 -28.52 -16.27 7.64
N ASN A 4 -29.82 -16.11 7.90
CA ASN A 4 -30.73 -15.46 6.96
C ASN A 4 -30.49 -13.93 7.05
N PRO A 5 -29.99 -13.28 5.99
CA PRO A 5 -29.61 -11.87 6.04
C PRO A 5 -30.77 -10.94 6.39
N GLY A 6 -32.01 -11.29 6.00
CA GLY A 6 -33.20 -10.51 6.35
C GLY A 6 -33.55 -10.56 7.84
N LYS A 7 -33.47 -11.74 8.47
CA LYS A 7 -33.70 -11.89 9.91
C LYS A 7 -32.58 -11.27 10.74
N ASP A 8 -31.34 -11.38 10.27
CA ASP A 8 -30.18 -10.78 10.92
C ASP A 8 -30.33 -9.24 10.97
N GLN A 9 -30.82 -8.60 9.89
CA GLN A 9 -31.03 -7.15 9.86
C GLN A 9 -32.11 -6.66 10.85
N ILE A 10 -33.20 -7.41 11.02
CA ILE A 10 -34.24 -7.08 12.01
C ILE A 10 -33.65 -7.08 13.43
N ILE A 11 -32.80 -8.08 13.73
CA ILE A 11 -32.13 -8.16 15.02
C ILE A 11 -31.13 -7.00 15.18
N VAL A 12 -30.36 -6.66 14.14
CA VAL A 12 -29.46 -5.50 14.16
C VAL A 12 -30.21 -4.20 14.43
N ASN A 13 -31.39 -4.01 13.85
CA ASN A 13 -32.23 -2.84 14.14
C ASN A 13 -32.66 -2.83 15.62
N LYS A 14 -33.12 -3.97 16.16
CA LYS A 14 -33.44 -4.09 17.59
C LYS A 14 -32.25 -3.78 18.49
N LEU A 15 -31.06 -4.29 18.17
CA LEU A 15 -29.82 -3.99 18.88
C LEU A 15 -29.51 -2.49 18.85
N THR A 16 -29.75 -1.84 17.70
CA THR A 16 -29.53 -0.41 17.53
C THR A 16 -30.44 0.39 18.45
N GLU A 17 -31.75 0.07 18.48
CA GLU A 17 -32.71 0.75 19.36
C GLU A 17 -32.36 0.61 20.84
N ILE A 18 -31.92 -0.58 21.27
CA ILE A 18 -31.51 -0.82 22.66
C ILE A 18 -30.28 0.02 23.02
N VAL A 19 -29.28 0.07 22.13
CA VAL A 19 -28.11 0.95 22.35
C VAL A 19 -28.54 2.42 22.39
N ARG A 20 -29.43 2.85 21.47
CA ARG A 20 -29.95 4.23 21.43
C ARG A 20 -30.69 4.62 22.71
N ALA A 21 -31.45 3.71 23.30
CA ALA A 21 -32.16 3.94 24.56
C ALA A 21 -31.22 4.06 25.78
N ASN A 22 -30.01 3.51 25.69
CA ASN A 22 -29.04 3.46 26.79
C ASN A 22 -27.75 4.25 26.49
N LEU A 23 -27.82 5.27 25.63
CA LEU A 23 -26.63 5.98 25.15
C LEU A 23 -25.86 6.69 26.25
N GLY A 24 -26.56 7.30 27.21
CA GLY A 24 -25.93 8.07 28.29
C GLY A 24 -25.27 7.21 29.37
N ASP A 25 -25.48 5.90 29.36
CA ASP A 25 -24.88 4.99 30.34
C ASP A 25 -23.49 4.56 29.87
N GLU A 26 -22.45 5.06 30.55
CA GLU A 26 -21.06 4.69 30.30
C GLU A 26 -20.80 3.20 30.49
N ASN A 27 -21.50 2.56 31.44
CA ASN A 27 -21.33 1.16 31.79
C ASN A 27 -22.07 0.22 30.83
N PHE A 28 -22.88 0.75 29.91
CA PHE A 28 -23.59 -0.07 28.93
C PHE A 28 -22.59 -0.67 27.92
N GLY A 29 -22.33 -1.97 28.05
CA GLY A 29 -21.37 -2.72 27.26
C GLY A 29 -21.96 -4.02 26.70
N THR A 30 -21.11 -5.04 26.60
CA THR A 30 -21.50 -6.32 26.00
C THR A 30 -22.56 -7.05 26.81
N ASP A 31 -22.42 -7.01 28.13
CA ASP A 31 -23.19 -7.84 29.07
C ASP A 31 -24.59 -7.26 29.22
N GLU A 32 -24.68 -5.94 29.29
CA GLU A 32 -25.92 -5.16 29.34
C GLU A 32 -26.70 -5.35 28.05
N LEU A 33 -26.04 -5.33 26.88
CA LEU A 33 -26.69 -5.59 25.60
C LEU A 33 -27.21 -7.04 25.50
N SER A 34 -26.47 -8.01 26.04
CA SER A 34 -26.93 -9.41 26.09
C SER A 34 -28.16 -9.55 26.97
N LYS A 35 -28.15 -8.98 28.18
CA LYS A 35 -29.28 -8.96 29.10
C LYS A 35 -30.51 -8.26 28.52
N ALA A 36 -30.33 -7.11 27.87
CA ALA A 36 -31.43 -6.33 27.32
C ALA A 36 -32.09 -6.96 26.07
N THR A 37 -31.43 -7.93 25.42
CA THR A 37 -31.92 -8.54 24.18
C THR A 37 -32.44 -9.96 24.35
N ASP A 38 -32.22 -10.57 25.52
CA ASP A 38 -32.38 -12.01 25.80
C ASP A 38 -31.57 -12.92 24.84
N LEU A 39 -30.49 -12.39 24.25
CA LEU A 39 -29.63 -13.12 23.33
C LEU A 39 -28.25 -13.36 23.94
N SER A 40 -27.69 -14.55 23.70
CA SER A 40 -26.30 -14.83 24.10
C SER A 40 -25.30 -13.99 23.28
N HIS A 41 -24.18 -13.63 23.92
CA HIS A 41 -23.06 -12.93 23.28
C HIS A 41 -22.61 -13.56 21.95
N ARG A 42 -22.57 -14.90 21.90
CA ARG A 42 -22.19 -15.64 20.68
C ARG A 42 -23.15 -15.33 19.53
N LYS A 43 -24.46 -15.30 19.80
CA LYS A 43 -25.49 -15.00 18.80
C LYS A 43 -25.39 -13.57 18.32
N ILE A 44 -25.25 -12.60 19.25
CA ILE A 44 -25.06 -11.18 18.91
C ILE A 44 -23.82 -10.99 18.05
N ARG A 45 -22.67 -11.56 18.46
CA ARG A 45 -21.41 -11.48 17.71
C ARG A 45 -21.54 -12.09 16.32
N GLN A 46 -22.19 -13.24 16.19
CA GLN A 46 -22.40 -13.90 14.91
C GLN A 46 -23.23 -13.03 13.97
N ILE A 47 -24.33 -12.45 14.46
CA ILE A 47 -25.23 -11.58 13.68
C ILE A 47 -24.51 -10.28 13.27
N LEU A 48 -23.82 -9.61 14.19
CA LEU A 48 -23.08 -8.40 13.87
C LEU A 48 -21.93 -8.66 12.88
N LYS A 49 -21.28 -9.83 12.98
CA LYS A 49 -20.22 -10.20 12.05
C LYS A 49 -20.75 -10.56 10.67
N SER A 50 -21.88 -11.28 10.58
CA SER A 50 -22.50 -11.64 9.29
C SER A 50 -23.11 -10.42 8.59
N ALA A 51 -23.82 -9.57 9.33
CA ALA A 51 -24.54 -8.43 8.76
C ALA A 51 -23.66 -7.21 8.51
N GLN A 52 -22.71 -6.91 9.41
CA GLN A 52 -21.93 -5.66 9.38
C GLN A 52 -20.42 -5.85 9.50
N GLY A 53 -19.93 -7.05 9.78
CA GLY A 53 -18.50 -7.32 9.95
C GLY A 53 -17.89 -6.84 11.28
N LYS A 54 -18.70 -6.37 12.24
CA LYS A 54 -18.27 -5.66 13.46
C LYS A 54 -18.24 -6.53 14.72
N THR A 55 -17.48 -6.10 15.72
CA THR A 55 -17.58 -6.64 17.10
C THR A 55 -18.69 -5.92 17.89
N ILE A 56 -19.11 -6.47 19.03
CA ILE A 56 -20.16 -5.86 19.87
C ILE A 56 -19.74 -4.46 20.36
N ASN A 57 -18.53 -4.34 20.94
CA ASN A 57 -18.02 -3.06 21.41
C ASN A 57 -17.85 -2.04 20.28
N GLN A 58 -17.42 -2.50 19.10
CA GLN A 58 -17.35 -1.63 17.93
C GLN A 58 -18.74 -1.14 17.52
N PHE A 59 -19.73 -2.02 17.49
CA PHE A 59 -21.11 -1.67 17.19
C PHE A 59 -21.66 -0.63 18.17
N ILE A 60 -21.55 -0.86 19.48
CA ILE A 60 -22.00 0.08 20.51
C ILE A 60 -21.34 1.45 20.34
N ARG A 61 -20.00 1.46 20.19
CA ARG A 61 -19.24 2.70 20.01
C ARG A 61 -19.64 3.46 18.76
N GLU A 62 -19.82 2.78 17.63
CA GLU A 62 -20.23 3.43 16.38
C GLU A 62 -21.66 3.98 16.47
N THR A 63 -22.59 3.28 17.12
CA THR A 63 -23.93 3.79 17.38
C THR A 63 -23.91 5.04 18.26
N ARG A 64 -23.07 5.05 19.32
CA ARG A 64 -22.84 6.25 20.15
C ARG A 64 -22.29 7.42 19.33
N LEU A 65 -21.32 7.18 18.46
CA LEU A 65 -20.74 8.20 17.58
C LEU A 65 -21.75 8.75 16.56
N MET A 66 -22.61 7.90 15.99
CA MET A 66 -23.67 8.35 15.09
C MET A 66 -24.64 9.30 15.80
N ARG A 67 -25.08 8.96 17.03
CA ARG A 67 -25.90 9.89 17.81
C ARG A 67 -25.13 11.17 18.14
N ALA A 68 -23.86 11.07 18.51
CA ALA A 68 -23.05 12.23 18.82
C ALA A 68 -22.99 13.24 17.67
N LEU A 69 -22.88 12.74 16.43
CA LEU A 69 -22.94 13.57 15.23
C LEU A 69 -24.30 14.28 15.11
N GLU A 70 -25.41 13.54 15.24
CA GLU A 70 -26.76 14.13 15.19
C GLU A 70 -26.94 15.25 16.24
N MET A 71 -26.40 15.07 17.45
CA MET A 71 -26.47 16.08 18.51
C MET A 71 -25.61 17.31 18.19
N LEU A 72 -24.40 17.11 17.66
CA LEU A 72 -23.52 18.20 17.23
C LEU A 72 -24.08 19.00 16.04
N GLU A 73 -24.89 18.35 15.19
CA GLU A 73 -25.54 18.98 14.05
C GLU A 73 -26.79 19.78 14.42
N ASN A 74 -27.57 19.31 15.39
CA ASN A 74 -28.91 19.85 15.67
C ASN A 74 -28.99 20.66 16.97
N GLU A 75 -28.06 20.47 17.90
CA GLU A 75 -28.10 21.09 19.22
C GLU A 75 -26.91 22.04 19.43
N ASP A 76 -27.12 23.10 20.19
CA ASP A 76 -26.06 24.04 20.57
C ASP A 76 -25.27 23.59 21.80
N ILE A 77 -24.73 22.37 21.73
CA ILE A 77 -23.94 21.77 22.80
C ILE A 77 -22.47 21.59 22.40
N THR A 78 -21.59 21.54 23.41
CA THR A 78 -20.16 21.38 23.18
C THR A 78 -19.78 19.92 22.90
N ALA A 79 -18.66 19.70 22.20
CA ALA A 79 -18.16 18.35 21.94
C ALA A 79 -17.90 17.54 23.23
N SER A 80 -17.50 18.22 24.30
CA SER A 80 -17.29 17.59 25.62
C SER A 80 -18.61 17.16 26.27
N GLU A 81 -19.66 17.97 26.19
CA GLU A 81 -20.99 17.59 26.69
C GLU A 81 -21.58 16.43 25.89
N VAL A 82 -21.42 16.44 24.56
CA VAL A 82 -21.87 15.35 23.68
C VAL A 82 -21.20 14.04 24.06
N ALA A 83 -19.90 14.07 24.34
CA ALA A 83 -19.15 12.89 24.76
C ALA A 83 -19.81 12.22 25.97
N TYR A 84 -20.09 12.98 27.04
CA TYR A 84 -20.73 12.45 28.23
C TYR A 84 -22.19 12.03 27.99
N LYS A 85 -22.97 12.84 27.25
CA LYS A 85 -24.37 12.49 26.91
C LYS A 85 -24.50 11.22 26.06
N THR A 86 -23.44 10.86 25.34
CA THR A 86 -23.40 9.64 24.52
C THR A 86 -22.61 8.50 25.20
N GLY A 87 -22.32 8.61 26.50
CA GLY A 87 -21.77 7.52 27.30
C GLY A 87 -20.29 7.24 27.05
N PHE A 88 -19.52 8.25 26.63
CA PHE A 88 -18.06 8.17 26.63
C PHE A 88 -17.52 8.59 28.00
N SER A 89 -16.57 7.81 28.51
CA SER A 89 -15.88 8.05 29.79
C SER A 89 -15.04 9.33 29.83
N SER A 90 -14.57 9.78 28.66
CA SER A 90 -13.81 11.03 28.56
C SER A 90 -13.98 11.72 27.21
N PRO A 91 -14.01 13.07 27.18
CA PRO A 91 -14.00 13.85 25.96
C PRO A 91 -12.78 13.61 25.09
N THR A 92 -11.61 13.32 25.69
CA THR A 92 -10.39 13.00 24.94
C THR A 92 -10.54 11.72 24.15
N TYR A 93 -11.04 10.64 24.78
CA TYR A 93 -11.28 9.37 24.09
C TYR A 93 -12.37 9.50 23.02
N PHE A 94 -13.42 10.26 23.32
CA PHE A 94 -14.46 10.61 22.34
C PHE A 94 -13.87 11.30 21.11
N ASN A 95 -13.05 12.34 21.27
CA ASN A 95 -12.43 13.06 20.17
C ASN A 95 -11.62 12.13 19.25
N THR A 96 -10.80 11.24 19.82
CA THR A 96 -10.04 10.25 19.04
C THR A 96 -10.97 9.33 18.28
N CYS A 97 -11.98 8.75 18.95
CA CYS A 97 -12.93 7.83 18.31
C CYS A 97 -13.75 8.51 17.20
N PHE A 98 -14.21 9.74 17.46
CA PHE A 98 -14.97 10.54 16.52
C PHE A 98 -14.13 10.88 15.29
N HIS A 99 -12.91 11.36 15.48
CA HIS A 99 -11.99 11.65 14.38
C HIS A 99 -11.63 10.39 13.59
N THR A 100 -11.34 9.27 14.25
CA THR A 100 -11.05 8.01 13.57
C THR A 100 -12.24 7.51 12.76
N PHE A 101 -13.47 7.68 13.24
CA PHE A 101 -14.68 7.20 12.59
C PHE A 101 -15.16 8.11 11.45
N PHE A 102 -15.28 9.42 11.69
CA PHE A 102 -15.80 10.39 10.72
C PHE A 102 -14.71 11.06 9.86
N GLY A 103 -13.45 11.00 10.31
CA GLY A 103 -12.30 11.57 9.61
C GLY A 103 -12.13 13.08 9.80
N PHE A 104 -12.76 13.67 10.82
CA PHE A 104 -12.61 15.07 11.21
C PHE A 104 -13.03 15.23 12.69
N PRO A 105 -12.55 16.27 13.41
CA PRO A 105 -12.86 16.46 14.82
C PRO A 105 -14.31 16.93 15.05
N PRO A 106 -14.92 16.63 16.19
CA PRO A 106 -16.32 16.97 16.47
C PRO A 106 -16.60 18.49 16.47
N GLY A 107 -15.61 19.32 16.82
CA GLY A 107 -15.74 20.78 16.76
C GLY A 107 -15.94 21.33 15.34
N GLU A 108 -15.57 20.58 14.29
CA GLU A 108 -15.75 21.01 12.90
C GLU A 108 -17.16 20.75 12.36
N VAL A 109 -18.02 19.99 13.07
CA VAL A 109 -19.37 19.61 12.59
C VAL A 109 -20.19 20.85 12.22
N LYS A 110 -20.29 21.83 13.12
CA LYS A 110 -21.07 23.06 12.88
C LYS A 110 -20.55 23.88 11.70
N LYS A 111 -19.22 24.00 11.57
CA LYS A 111 -18.56 24.72 10.46
C LYS A 111 -18.87 24.04 9.12
N ARG A 112 -18.85 22.69 9.09
CA ARG A 112 -19.16 21.91 7.90
C ARG A 112 -20.64 22.00 7.49
N ARG A 113 -21.56 22.07 8.46
CA ARG A 113 -22.99 22.33 8.21
C ARG A 113 -23.19 23.68 7.51
N LEU A 114 -22.62 24.75 8.07
CA LEU A 114 -22.75 26.11 7.53
C LEU A 114 -22.24 26.20 6.08
N ASN A 115 -21.06 25.65 5.79
CA ASN A 115 -20.49 25.61 4.44
C ASN A 115 -21.31 24.78 3.42
N SER A 116 -22.17 23.87 3.91
CA SER A 116 -23.07 23.07 3.07
C SER A 116 -24.36 23.83 2.77
N THR A 117 -24.80 24.71 3.68
CA THR A 117 -26.00 25.55 3.50
C THR A 117 -25.76 26.71 2.52
N ASP A 118 -24.53 27.21 2.38
CA ASP A 118 -24.21 28.36 1.52
C ASP A 118 -24.06 28.01 0.01
N ASN A 119 -23.97 26.73 -0.36
CA ASN A 119 -23.74 26.30 -1.75
C ASN A 119 -24.99 25.82 -2.50
N ASP A 120 -26.17 25.91 -1.90
CA ASP A 120 -27.40 25.32 -2.46
C ASP A 120 -28.51 26.37 -2.61
N SER A 121 -28.39 27.21 -3.63
CA SER A 121 -29.55 27.86 -4.25
C SER A 121 -29.68 27.40 -5.69
N SER A 122 -30.43 26.30 -5.89
CA SER A 122 -31.47 26.07 -6.94
C SER A 122 -31.93 24.58 -7.00
N GLN A 123 -33.11 24.31 -6.41
CA GLN A 123 -34.20 23.31 -6.67
C GLN A 123 -33.94 22.09 -7.61
N GLU A 124 -34.28 20.83 -7.27
CA GLU A 124 -35.58 20.14 -7.06
C GLU A 124 -35.30 18.76 -6.36
N ASN A 125 -36.18 18.01 -5.67
CA ASN A 125 -37.59 18.11 -5.33
C ASN A 125 -37.83 17.25 -4.08
N GLN A 126 -38.79 17.70 -3.29
CA GLN A 126 -39.24 17.14 -2.03
C GLN A 126 -40.31 16.08 -2.29
N GLU A 127 -39.95 14.80 -2.31
CA GLU A 127 -40.89 13.70 -2.06
C GLU A 127 -40.50 12.95 -0.79
N LEU A 128 -41.17 13.34 0.30
CA LEU A 128 -41.95 12.43 1.11
C LEU A 128 -41.23 11.15 1.60
N PHE A 129 -40.47 11.26 2.69
CA PHE A 129 -40.18 10.12 3.56
C PHE A 129 -40.87 10.30 4.92
N SER A 130 -42.18 10.50 4.88
CA SER A 130 -43.04 9.75 5.80
C SER A 130 -43.07 8.32 5.28
N THR A 131 -42.28 7.43 5.90
CA THR A 131 -42.47 5.98 6.08
C THR A 131 -41.08 5.37 6.28
N GLN A 132 -40.83 4.86 7.48
CA GLN A 132 -40.08 3.63 7.78
C GLN A 132 -39.14 3.05 6.70
N GLU A 133 -37.90 2.75 7.15
CA GLU A 133 -36.83 1.98 6.47
C GLU A 133 -35.89 2.73 5.51
N LYS A 134 -34.71 3.11 6.05
CA LYS A 134 -33.35 2.73 5.57
C LYS A 134 -32.28 3.56 6.28
N ALA A 135 -32.11 3.35 7.59
CA ALA A 135 -30.89 3.73 8.29
C ALA A 135 -29.77 2.71 8.00
N THR A 136 -29.44 2.51 6.73
CA THR A 136 -28.25 1.74 6.33
C THR A 136 -27.10 2.74 6.13
N TRP A 137 -26.31 2.92 7.19
CA TRP A 137 -24.89 3.33 7.19
C TRP A 137 -24.30 3.69 5.81
N LYS A 138 -24.32 4.98 5.45
CA LYS A 138 -23.47 5.54 4.39
C LYS A 138 -22.57 6.65 4.95
N TYR A 139 -21.96 6.39 6.10
CA TYR A 139 -20.89 7.21 6.68
C TYR A 139 -19.69 6.34 7.11
N ILE A 140 -19.33 5.41 6.23
CA ILE A 140 -17.91 5.10 6.03
C ILE A 140 -17.47 6.21 5.08
N ARG A 141 -16.32 6.89 5.30
CA ARG A 141 -15.69 7.61 4.18
C ARG A 141 -15.69 6.63 3.00
N PRO A 142 -16.45 6.83 1.90
CA PRO A 142 -16.07 6.13 0.71
C PRO A 142 -14.65 6.64 0.47
N PHE A 143 -13.66 5.76 0.51
CA PHE A 143 -12.46 6.03 -0.26
C PHE A 143 -13.01 6.44 -1.63
N LYS A 144 -12.84 7.73 -1.99
CA LYS A 144 -13.79 8.49 -2.84
C LYS A 144 -14.38 7.59 -3.92
N ALA A 145 -15.70 7.55 -4.13
CA ALA A 145 -16.28 6.68 -5.17
C ALA A 145 -15.65 6.92 -6.56
N LYS A 146 -15.17 8.15 -6.81
CA LYS A 146 -14.29 8.46 -7.94
C LYS A 146 -12.94 7.72 -7.87
N SER A 147 -12.24 7.69 -6.73
CA SER A 147 -11.07 6.82 -6.49
C SER A 147 -11.33 5.32 -6.58
N VAL A 148 -12.51 4.80 -6.24
CA VAL A 148 -12.82 3.36 -6.47
C VAL A 148 -13.05 3.09 -7.95
N ILE A 149 -13.74 4.00 -8.66
CA ILE A 149 -13.86 3.92 -10.12
C ILE A 149 -12.46 4.04 -10.74
N TYR A 150 -11.64 5.01 -10.35
CA TYR A 150 -10.26 5.15 -10.80
C TYR A 150 -9.39 3.95 -10.41
N LEU A 151 -9.57 3.34 -9.23
CA LEU A 151 -8.83 2.15 -8.82
C LEU A 151 -9.30 0.93 -9.60
N SER A 152 -10.59 0.82 -9.91
CA SER A 152 -11.13 -0.26 -10.74
C SER A 152 -10.70 -0.13 -12.20
N THR A 153 -10.73 1.08 -12.77
CA THR A 153 -10.23 1.34 -14.12
C THR A 153 -8.72 1.18 -14.17
N PHE A 154 -7.99 1.60 -13.13
CA PHE A 154 -6.56 1.38 -13.00
C PHE A 154 -6.20 -0.10 -12.86
N ILE A 155 -6.97 -0.90 -12.10
CA ILE A 155 -6.80 -2.36 -12.01
C ILE A 155 -7.11 -3.01 -13.36
N ILE A 156 -8.17 -2.60 -14.06
CA ILE A 156 -8.49 -3.12 -15.39
C ILE A 156 -7.40 -2.74 -16.39
N ILE A 157 -6.88 -1.51 -16.36
CA ILE A 157 -5.75 -1.07 -17.17
C ILE A 157 -4.50 -1.87 -16.80
N LEU A 158 -4.24 -2.16 -15.53
CA LEU A 158 -3.13 -3.01 -15.10
C LEU A 158 -3.31 -4.46 -15.55
N ILE A 159 -4.52 -5.00 -15.56
CA ILE A 159 -4.79 -6.35 -16.06
C ILE A 159 -4.63 -6.40 -17.58
N ILE A 160 -5.12 -5.41 -18.31
CA ILE A 160 -4.94 -5.30 -19.77
C ILE A 160 -3.47 -5.07 -20.11
N ALA A 161 -2.79 -4.17 -19.38
CA ALA A 161 -1.37 -3.91 -19.55
C ALA A 161 -0.53 -5.12 -19.14
N SER A 162 -0.92 -5.87 -18.11
CA SER A 162 -0.26 -7.12 -17.69
C SER A 162 -0.51 -8.24 -18.70
N GLY A 163 -1.72 -8.38 -19.23
CA GLY A 163 -2.05 -9.34 -20.29
C GLY A 163 -1.34 -9.02 -21.60
N ALA A 164 -1.32 -7.75 -22.00
CA ALA A 164 -0.55 -7.25 -23.14
C ALA A 164 0.96 -7.40 -22.89
N TYR A 165 1.44 -7.11 -21.68
CA TYR A 165 2.83 -7.35 -21.28
C TYR A 165 3.16 -8.82 -21.32
N LEU A 166 2.28 -9.75 -20.91
CA LEU A 166 2.52 -11.19 -21.01
C LEU A 166 2.47 -11.70 -22.46
N LEU A 167 1.61 -11.13 -23.29
CA LEU A 167 1.56 -11.40 -24.73
C LEU A 167 2.79 -10.85 -25.46
N PHE A 168 3.29 -9.68 -25.04
CA PHE A 168 4.47 -9.03 -25.62
C PHE A 168 5.77 -9.50 -24.96
N SER A 169 5.74 -10.05 -23.74
CA SER A 169 6.93 -10.46 -22.97
C SER A 169 7.52 -11.78 -23.44
N LYS A 170 6.76 -12.54 -24.23
CA LYS A 170 7.34 -13.62 -25.04
C LYS A 170 8.33 -13.11 -26.10
N ASN A 171 8.39 -11.79 -26.35
CA ASN A 171 9.33 -11.14 -27.25
C ASN A 171 10.40 -10.30 -26.56
N PHE A 172 10.57 -10.36 -25.23
CA PHE A 172 11.76 -9.76 -24.63
C PHE A 172 12.97 -10.63 -25.01
N PRO A 173 13.91 -10.12 -25.83
CA PRO A 173 15.16 -10.84 -26.04
C PRO A 173 15.78 -11.10 -24.67
N PRO A 174 16.43 -12.25 -24.44
CA PRO A 174 17.11 -12.50 -23.18
C PRO A 174 17.98 -11.29 -22.88
N VAL A 175 17.83 -10.72 -21.67
CA VAL A 175 18.68 -9.62 -21.21
C VAL A 175 20.11 -10.09 -21.42
N LYS A 176 20.79 -9.57 -22.45
CA LYS A 176 22.14 -10.00 -22.80
C LYS A 176 22.99 -9.69 -21.57
N LYS A 177 23.38 -10.73 -20.84
CA LYS A 177 24.29 -10.62 -19.71
C LYS A 177 25.53 -9.90 -20.22
N LYS A 178 25.82 -8.71 -19.68
CA LYS A 178 26.99 -7.93 -20.08
C LYS A 178 28.23 -8.73 -19.68
N VAL A 179 28.90 -9.34 -20.66
CA VAL A 179 30.17 -10.06 -20.47
C VAL A 179 31.25 -9.01 -20.29
N ILE A 180 31.98 -9.07 -19.18
CA ILE A 180 33.08 -8.14 -18.90
C ILE A 180 34.29 -8.60 -19.71
N SER A 181 34.95 -7.67 -20.40
CA SER A 181 36.11 -7.99 -21.24
C SER A 181 37.41 -7.42 -20.68
N ILE A 182 38.47 -8.23 -20.70
CA ILE A 182 39.77 -7.87 -20.13
C ILE A 182 40.90 -8.19 -21.11
N ALA A 183 41.85 -7.27 -21.22
CA ALA A 183 43.13 -7.50 -21.91
C ALA A 183 44.29 -7.31 -20.93
N VAL A 184 45.31 -8.15 -21.08
CA VAL A 184 46.57 -8.05 -20.34
C VAL A 184 47.63 -7.60 -21.34
N LEU A 185 48.27 -6.46 -21.11
CA LEU A 185 49.32 -5.99 -22.00
C LEU A 185 50.60 -6.82 -21.82
N PRO A 186 51.39 -7.04 -22.89
CA PRO A 186 52.67 -7.72 -22.77
C PRO A 186 53.58 -6.98 -21.78
N PHE A 187 54.18 -7.73 -20.84
CA PHE A 187 55.11 -7.13 -19.90
C PHE A 187 56.41 -6.75 -20.62
N LYS A 188 57.02 -5.66 -20.15
CA LYS A 188 58.30 -5.19 -20.67
C LYS A 188 59.42 -6.08 -20.17
N ASN A 189 60.32 -6.46 -21.06
CA ASN A 189 61.55 -7.13 -20.67
C ASN A 189 62.55 -6.08 -20.17
N PHE A 190 62.80 -6.09 -18.87
CA PHE A 190 63.85 -5.27 -18.24
C PHE A 190 65.20 -6.01 -18.15
N GLY A 191 65.21 -7.29 -18.49
CA GLY A 191 66.41 -8.12 -18.58
C GLY A 191 67.11 -7.98 -19.93
N ASN A 192 68.36 -8.44 -20.00
CA ASN A 192 69.19 -8.38 -21.20
C ASN A 192 69.31 -9.74 -21.90
N THR A 193 68.57 -10.76 -21.44
CA THR A 193 68.69 -12.12 -21.95
C THR A 193 67.40 -12.58 -22.66
N PRO A 194 67.49 -13.40 -23.72
CA PRO A 194 66.33 -14.03 -24.36
C PRO A 194 65.53 -14.91 -23.40
N GLU A 195 66.16 -15.49 -22.39
CA GLU A 195 65.53 -16.35 -21.37
C GLU A 195 64.50 -15.58 -20.53
N ASP A 196 64.77 -14.31 -20.20
CA ASP A 196 63.85 -13.43 -19.46
C ASP A 196 62.54 -13.20 -20.24
N GLN A 197 62.64 -13.11 -21.57
CA GLN A 197 61.48 -12.92 -22.44
C GLN A 197 60.56 -14.15 -22.42
N TYR A 198 61.12 -15.35 -22.52
CA TYR A 198 60.35 -16.59 -22.45
C TYR A 198 59.65 -16.75 -21.10
N PHE A 199 60.31 -16.36 -20.02
CA PHE A 199 59.72 -16.39 -18.68
C PHE A 199 58.54 -15.42 -18.54
N ILE A 200 58.72 -14.17 -18.95
CA ILE A 200 57.66 -13.14 -18.97
C ILE A 200 56.45 -13.61 -19.76
N ASP A 201 56.70 -14.17 -20.94
CA ASP A 201 55.66 -14.67 -21.83
C ASP A 201 54.92 -15.88 -21.23
N GLY A 202 55.62 -16.73 -20.48
CA GLY A 202 55.02 -17.84 -19.72
C GLY A 202 54.08 -17.35 -18.62
N ILE A 203 54.50 -16.36 -17.83
CA ILE A 203 53.64 -15.75 -16.79
C ILE A 203 52.40 -15.12 -17.41
N MET A 204 52.57 -14.42 -18.53
CA MET A 204 51.45 -13.80 -19.24
C MET A 204 50.42 -14.85 -19.68
N GLU A 205 50.87 -15.97 -20.24
CA GLU A 205 50.02 -17.07 -20.67
C GLU A 205 49.26 -17.71 -19.50
N GLU A 206 49.92 -17.87 -18.35
CA GLU A 206 49.29 -18.38 -17.13
C GLU A 206 48.19 -17.44 -16.63
N ILE A 207 48.43 -16.12 -16.64
CA ILE A 207 47.42 -15.11 -16.27
C ILE A 207 46.23 -15.17 -17.23
N LEU A 208 46.47 -15.19 -18.54
CA LEU A 208 45.41 -15.27 -19.54
C LEU A 208 44.59 -16.56 -19.40
N THR A 209 45.26 -17.69 -19.11
CA THR A 209 44.61 -18.98 -18.86
C THR A 209 43.73 -18.94 -17.62
N ASN A 210 44.23 -18.38 -16.52
CA ASN A 210 43.47 -18.26 -15.27
C ASN A 210 42.26 -17.31 -15.41
N LEU A 211 42.44 -16.18 -16.09
CA LEU A 211 41.32 -15.27 -16.40
C LEU A 211 40.30 -15.94 -17.33
N GLY A 212 40.74 -16.76 -18.28
CA GLY A 212 39.88 -17.48 -19.22
C GLY A 212 39.01 -18.56 -18.57
N ARG A 213 39.34 -19.02 -17.36
CA ARG A 213 38.51 -19.96 -16.59
C ARG A 213 37.28 -19.28 -15.96
N ILE A 214 37.25 -17.96 -15.89
CA ILE A 214 36.12 -17.22 -15.32
C ILE A 214 35.04 -17.09 -16.40
N SER A 215 33.91 -17.80 -16.22
CA SER A 215 32.85 -17.95 -17.22
C SER A 215 32.18 -16.64 -17.68
N ASP A 216 32.32 -15.58 -16.89
CA ASP A 216 31.73 -14.25 -17.16
C ASP A 216 32.74 -13.23 -17.70
N LEU A 217 33.97 -13.66 -18.00
CA LEU A 217 35.03 -12.83 -18.59
C LEU A 217 35.35 -13.21 -20.03
N ARG A 218 35.39 -12.23 -20.91
CA ARG A 218 35.99 -12.35 -22.25
C ARG A 218 37.45 -11.90 -22.16
N VAL A 219 38.37 -12.84 -22.27
CA VAL A 219 39.80 -12.54 -22.29
C VAL A 219 40.28 -12.36 -23.73
N VAL A 220 40.98 -11.26 -24.01
CA VAL A 220 41.60 -11.02 -25.30
C VAL A 220 42.83 -11.92 -25.46
N SER A 221 42.98 -12.55 -26.63
CA SER A 221 44.10 -13.47 -26.89
C SER A 221 45.45 -12.76 -26.86
N ARG A 222 46.51 -13.49 -26.48
CA ARG A 222 47.89 -13.00 -26.47
C ARG A 222 48.30 -12.37 -27.80
N THR A 223 48.01 -13.04 -28.92
CA THR A 223 48.37 -12.54 -30.26
C THR A 223 47.79 -11.17 -30.58
N SER A 224 46.60 -10.86 -30.06
CA SER A 224 45.92 -9.58 -30.31
C SER A 224 46.53 -8.43 -29.51
N VAL A 225 47.08 -8.71 -28.33
CA VAL A 225 47.74 -7.70 -27.47
C VAL A 225 49.23 -7.54 -27.79
N GLU A 226 49.84 -8.53 -28.44
CA GLU A 226 51.28 -8.57 -28.76
C GLU A 226 51.75 -7.37 -29.59
N GLN A 227 50.91 -6.87 -30.50
CA GLN A 227 51.18 -5.68 -31.32
C GLN A 227 51.37 -4.39 -30.49
N PHE A 228 50.98 -4.41 -29.21
CA PHE A 228 51.07 -3.27 -28.31
C PHE A 228 52.27 -3.35 -27.34
N ARG A 229 53.20 -4.30 -27.51
CA ARG A 229 54.38 -4.46 -26.63
C ARG A 229 55.21 -3.17 -26.51
N GLU A 230 55.54 -2.57 -27.65
CA GLU A 230 56.33 -1.32 -27.73
C GLU A 230 55.48 -0.13 -28.18
N THR A 231 54.24 -0.07 -27.70
CA THR A 231 53.32 1.01 -28.08
C THR A 231 53.59 2.30 -27.28
N ILE A 232 53.40 3.44 -27.95
CA ILE A 232 53.33 4.77 -27.33
C ILE A 232 51.90 5.17 -26.95
N LEU A 233 50.90 4.37 -27.36
CA LEU A 233 49.50 4.67 -27.13
C LEU A 233 49.15 4.61 -25.64
N SER A 234 48.19 5.45 -25.24
CA SER A 234 47.66 5.43 -23.89
C SER A 234 46.82 4.18 -23.63
N ALA A 235 46.68 3.80 -22.35
CA ALA A 235 45.84 2.68 -21.94
C ALA A 235 44.39 2.82 -22.43
N SER A 236 43.86 4.03 -22.46
CA SER A 236 42.51 4.32 -22.95
C SER A 236 42.35 4.05 -24.45
N GLU A 237 43.34 4.45 -25.25
CA GLU A 237 43.32 4.22 -26.70
C GLU A 237 43.47 2.74 -27.05
N ILE A 238 44.32 2.02 -26.31
CA ILE A 238 44.49 0.58 -26.50
C ILE A 238 43.21 -0.16 -26.10
N GLY A 239 42.59 0.22 -24.99
CA GLY A 239 41.31 -0.33 -24.55
C GLY A 239 40.20 -0.16 -25.59
N LYS A 240 40.13 1.02 -26.23
CA LYS A 240 39.21 1.27 -27.35
C LYS A 240 39.53 0.45 -28.60
N LYS A 241 40.80 0.30 -28.95
CA LYS A 241 41.22 -0.52 -30.12
C LYS A 241 40.92 -2.01 -29.94
N LEU A 242 41.03 -2.50 -28.72
CA LEU A 242 40.77 -3.90 -28.36
C LEU A 242 39.30 -4.18 -27.99
N ASP A 243 38.49 -3.13 -27.90
CA ASP A 243 37.09 -3.17 -27.45
C ASP A 243 36.93 -3.86 -26.09
N VAL A 244 37.72 -3.45 -25.09
CA VAL A 244 37.72 -4.06 -23.74
C VAL A 244 37.22 -3.12 -22.64
N ASP A 245 36.56 -3.70 -21.63
CA ASP A 245 36.11 -2.98 -20.43
C ASP A 245 37.28 -2.68 -19.47
N TYR A 246 38.24 -3.59 -19.35
CA TYR A 246 39.40 -3.47 -18.46
C TYR A 246 40.71 -3.76 -19.19
N LEU A 247 41.74 -3.00 -18.84
CA LEU A 247 43.09 -3.18 -19.36
C LEU A 247 44.07 -3.27 -18.18
N MET A 248 44.81 -4.37 -18.10
CA MET A 248 45.86 -4.56 -17.12
C MET A 248 47.19 -4.11 -17.72
N LYS A 249 47.83 -3.13 -17.05
CA LYS A 249 49.14 -2.57 -17.41
C LYS A 249 50.05 -2.66 -16.18
N GLN A 250 51.29 -3.07 -16.37
CA GLN A 250 52.38 -2.95 -15.40
C GLN A 250 53.32 -1.81 -15.77
#